data_AF-A0A225AT65-F1
#
_entry.id   AF-A0A225AT65-F1
#
_cell.length_a   1.000
_cell.length_b   1.000
_cell.length_c   1.000
_cell.angle_alpha   90.00
_cell.angle_beta   90.00
_cell.angle_gamma   90.00
#
_symmetry.space_group_name_H-M   'P 1'
#
loop_
_entity.id
_entity.type
_entity.pdbx_description
1 polymer ?
#
loop_
_entity_poly.entity_id
_entity_poly.type
_entity_poly.pdbx_seq_one_letter_code
_entity_poly.pdbx_strand_id
1 'polypeptide(L)'
;MAEEASLLTAPSANLQSNINLQEQCPLFTILPAEIRSLIYTYALTDYEDITHDGQSYDRNTYWYRPGYKARRRTATELLRSCKRVFQETWFMPFALAEHSFYLMHQDRAPPRRVTLERMRQYLATLRDFARIQDGKDIPQIHSIRVFAQLWALEDPRRLQEVLNLEGFRPRNVTITIRYTDFWFWERNAPLHIDARWVNTVIFPESVSTIKMDFEMVDRRKKEIDFITDLAVEKWVFRRADGIIFRANKEDTVTSGWTGSSTWAKARWIRDESRPNEIDFYVKTVTWKPTFDGDNPFAGSYKCPNLDIPSDFVQEPVLWLQGMASVPIDWLASAGVPNEASAEEVAQAVGRRPIRARGQHRPIRRRPRPETDE
;
A
#
# COMPACT_ATOMS: atom_id res chain seq x y z
N MET A 1 -7.91 26.12 -6.76
CA MET A 1 -8.01 24.97 -5.82
C MET A 1 -8.42 25.45 -4.43
N ALA A 2 -9.52 26.18 -4.36
CA ALA A 2 -10.04 26.75 -3.12
C ALA A 2 -11.54 26.47 -3.10
N GLU A 3 -11.92 25.21 -2.82
CA GLU A 3 -13.31 24.80 -2.55
C GLU A 3 -13.34 23.34 -2.08
N GLU A 4 -12.65 23.03 -1.00
CA GLU A 4 -12.95 21.83 -0.19
C GLU A 4 -12.50 22.07 1.26
N ALA A 5 -12.78 23.28 1.76
CA ALA A 5 -12.61 23.60 3.15
C ALA A 5 -13.83 23.08 3.94
N SER A 6 -13.55 22.17 4.88
CA SER A 6 -14.30 21.97 6.13
C SER A 6 -15.79 21.62 6.05
N LEU A 7 -16.11 20.32 5.98
CA LEU A 7 -17.31 19.75 6.62
C LEU A 7 -17.00 18.35 7.18
N LEU A 8 -16.01 18.24 8.05
CA LEU A 8 -15.90 17.10 8.97
C LEU A 8 -16.34 17.58 10.36
N THR A 9 -17.65 17.78 10.52
CA THR A 9 -18.26 18.13 11.80
C THR A 9 -19.21 17.02 12.22
N ALA A 10 -19.07 16.56 13.46
CA ALA A 10 -19.99 15.58 14.02
C ALA A 10 -21.37 16.23 14.21
N PRO A 11 -22.47 15.56 13.83
CA PRO A 11 -23.82 15.98 14.19
C PRO A 11 -23.96 16.21 15.71
N SER A 12 -24.52 17.35 16.10
CA SER A 12 -24.66 17.74 17.51
C SER A 12 -25.87 17.11 18.23
N ALA A 13 -26.78 16.46 17.49
CA ALA A 13 -28.01 15.89 18.03
C ALA A 13 -27.93 14.36 18.16
N ASN A 14 -28.41 13.82 19.29
CA ASN A 14 -28.56 12.37 19.48
C ASN A 14 -29.74 11.86 18.62
N LEU A 15 -29.43 10.96 17.68
CA LEU A 15 -30.37 10.43 16.71
C LEU A 15 -31.37 9.44 17.33
N GLN A 16 -31.08 8.89 18.52
CA GLN A 16 -31.88 7.85 19.19
C GLN A 16 -33.30 8.30 19.58
N SER A 17 -33.54 9.61 19.69
CA SER A 17 -34.80 10.16 20.21
C SER A 17 -35.98 10.15 19.23
N ASN A 18 -35.78 9.80 17.94
CA ASN A 18 -36.84 9.90 16.92
C ASN A 18 -36.64 8.90 15.76
N ILE A 19 -36.56 7.60 16.09
CA ILE A 19 -36.48 6.52 15.09
C ILE A 19 -37.83 5.83 14.92
N ASN A 20 -38.27 5.74 13.67
CA ASN A 20 -39.33 4.85 13.26
C ASN A 20 -38.78 3.41 13.21
N LEU A 21 -39.41 2.48 13.93
CA LEU A 21 -38.97 1.09 14.01
C LEU A 21 -39.11 0.32 12.69
N GLN A 22 -39.79 0.83 11.66
CA GLN A 22 -39.92 0.15 10.36
C GLN A 22 -40.58 -1.24 10.46
N GLU A 23 -41.63 -1.39 11.29
CA GLU A 23 -42.33 -2.66 11.50
C GLU A 23 -43.03 -3.19 10.22
N GLN A 24 -43.25 -2.32 9.23
CA GLN A 24 -43.76 -2.69 7.92
C GLN A 24 -42.71 -3.34 7.01
N CYS A 25 -41.44 -3.34 7.38
CA CYS A 25 -40.34 -3.80 6.53
C CYS A 25 -39.89 -5.21 6.96
N PRO A 26 -39.96 -6.22 6.06
CA PRO A 26 -39.52 -7.58 6.33
C PRO A 26 -38.07 -7.70 6.82
N LEU A 27 -37.20 -6.76 6.41
CA LEU A 27 -35.84 -6.68 6.90
C LEU A 27 -35.80 -6.62 8.44
N PHE A 28 -36.74 -5.90 9.06
CA PHE A 28 -36.76 -5.66 10.49
C PHE A 28 -37.73 -6.53 11.28
N THR A 29 -38.73 -7.13 10.62
CA THR A 29 -39.74 -7.98 11.28
C THR A 29 -39.55 -9.47 11.04
N ILE A 30 -38.90 -9.87 9.93
CA ILE A 30 -38.65 -11.27 9.60
C ILE A 30 -37.20 -11.64 9.89
N LEU A 31 -36.24 -10.79 9.48
CA LEU A 31 -34.83 -11.14 9.59
C LEU A 31 -34.29 -10.82 11.00
N PRO A 32 -33.62 -11.79 11.65
CA PRO A 32 -32.96 -11.54 12.92
C PRO A 32 -31.73 -10.64 12.73
N ALA A 33 -31.24 -10.06 13.83
CA ALA A 33 -30.20 -9.04 13.80
C ALA A 33 -28.88 -9.55 13.17
N GLU A 34 -28.57 -10.83 13.35
CA GLU A 34 -27.39 -11.50 12.82
C GLU A 34 -27.43 -11.54 11.28
N ILE A 35 -28.59 -11.88 10.71
CA ILE A 35 -28.76 -11.90 9.25
C ILE A 35 -28.73 -10.49 8.68
N ARG A 36 -29.34 -9.52 9.36
CA ARG A 36 -29.21 -8.09 8.97
C ARG A 36 -27.75 -7.65 8.99
N SER A 37 -27.00 -7.99 10.03
CA SER A 37 -25.57 -7.67 10.15
C SER A 37 -24.76 -8.25 8.99
N LEU A 38 -25.03 -9.49 8.57
CA LEU A 38 -24.41 -10.08 7.38
C LEU A 38 -24.76 -9.28 6.11
N ILE A 39 -26.05 -8.98 5.89
CA ILE A 39 -26.50 -8.19 4.73
C ILE A 39 -25.78 -6.83 4.69
N TYR A 40 -25.75 -6.12 5.83
CA TYR A 40 -25.08 -4.83 5.92
C TYR A 40 -23.57 -4.95 5.71
N THR A 41 -22.95 -6.01 6.23
CA THR A 41 -21.52 -6.26 6.01
C THR A 41 -21.24 -6.37 4.52
N TYR A 42 -21.98 -7.22 3.79
CA TYR A 42 -21.82 -7.34 2.35
C TYR A 42 -22.09 -6.05 1.58
N ALA A 43 -23.13 -5.30 1.98
CA ALA A 43 -23.51 -4.05 1.32
C ALA A 43 -22.54 -2.89 1.59
N LEU A 44 -21.86 -2.89 2.75
CA LEU A 44 -21.02 -1.79 3.23
C LEU A 44 -19.52 -2.13 3.24
N THR A 45 -19.13 -3.34 2.86
CA THR A 45 -17.72 -3.64 2.51
C THR A 45 -17.31 -2.79 1.30
N ASP A 46 -16.10 -2.23 1.37
CA ASP A 46 -15.58 -1.43 0.28
C ASP A 46 -15.14 -2.28 -0.92
N TYR A 47 -15.23 -1.71 -2.11
CA TYR A 47 -14.91 -2.37 -3.38
C TYR A 47 -14.18 -1.42 -4.32
N GLU A 48 -13.54 -1.96 -5.36
CA GLU A 48 -12.91 -1.17 -6.42
C GLU A 48 -13.98 -0.58 -7.34
N ASP A 49 -14.08 0.74 -7.41
CA ASP A 49 -15.04 1.40 -8.29
C ASP A 49 -14.51 1.47 -9.73
N ILE A 50 -14.59 0.34 -10.44
CA ILE A 50 -14.19 0.22 -11.85
C ILE A 50 -15.28 0.71 -12.82
N THR A 51 -16.48 1.00 -12.31
CA THR A 51 -17.66 1.29 -13.14
C THR A 51 -17.83 2.76 -13.50
N HIS A 52 -17.28 3.67 -12.70
CA HIS A 52 -17.40 5.11 -12.94
C HIS A 52 -16.18 5.64 -13.70
N ASP A 53 -16.45 6.47 -14.70
CA ASP A 53 -15.41 7.12 -15.50
C ASP A 53 -14.48 7.97 -14.61
N GLY A 54 -13.18 7.90 -14.88
CA GLY A 54 -12.13 8.58 -14.11
C GLY A 54 -11.79 8.00 -12.73
N GLN A 55 -12.40 6.88 -12.29
CA GLN A 55 -12.02 6.20 -11.04
C GLN A 55 -10.99 5.08 -11.24
N SER A 56 -10.96 4.48 -12.42
CA SER A 56 -9.95 3.48 -12.79
C SER A 56 -8.58 4.13 -12.93
N TYR A 57 -7.57 3.49 -12.35
CA TYR A 57 -6.19 3.90 -12.52
C TYR A 57 -5.66 3.45 -13.88
N ASP A 58 -4.79 4.27 -14.45
CA ASP A 58 -4.02 3.91 -15.63
C ASP A 58 -3.10 2.71 -15.30
N ARG A 59 -3.11 1.70 -16.19
CA ARG A 59 -2.28 0.48 -16.09
C ARG A 59 -0.78 0.80 -16.04
N ASN A 60 -0.37 1.97 -16.54
CA ASN A 60 1.00 2.44 -16.60
C ASN A 60 1.44 3.26 -15.37
N THR A 61 0.83 3.00 -14.22
CA THR A 61 1.15 3.68 -12.96
C THR A 61 1.76 2.70 -11.96
N TYR A 62 2.58 3.22 -11.03
CA TYR A 62 3.23 2.39 -10.00
C TYR A 62 2.24 1.69 -9.06
N TRP A 63 1.02 2.19 -8.93
CA TRP A 63 0.02 1.71 -7.97
C TRP A 63 -1.05 0.82 -8.61
N TYR A 64 -1.05 0.67 -9.94
CA TYR A 64 -1.94 -0.27 -10.60
C TYR A 64 -1.52 -1.70 -10.30
N ARG A 65 -2.41 -2.46 -9.65
CA ARG A 65 -2.22 -3.89 -9.36
C ARG A 65 -3.55 -4.57 -9.03
N PRO A 66 -3.62 -5.91 -8.97
CA PRO A 66 -4.82 -6.61 -8.51
C PRO A 66 -5.27 -6.12 -7.12
N GLY A 67 -6.57 -5.82 -6.98
CA GLY A 67 -7.16 -5.23 -5.77
C GLY A 67 -6.98 -3.71 -5.62
N TYR A 68 -6.20 -3.07 -6.51
CA TYR A 68 -5.99 -1.62 -6.59
C TYR A 68 -5.95 -1.14 -8.05
N LYS A 69 -6.91 -1.58 -8.87
CA LYS A 69 -7.15 -1.13 -10.24
C LYS A 69 -7.91 0.20 -10.29
N ALA A 70 -8.63 0.52 -9.24
CA ALA A 70 -9.41 1.76 -9.12
C ALA A 70 -9.42 2.27 -7.68
N ARG A 71 -9.96 3.46 -7.48
CA ARG A 71 -10.25 3.98 -6.14
C ARG A 71 -11.27 3.08 -5.44
N ARG A 72 -11.04 2.78 -4.15
CA ARG A 72 -11.98 2.02 -3.33
C ARG A 72 -13.14 2.90 -2.86
N ARG A 73 -14.35 2.35 -2.87
CA ARG A 73 -15.61 3.01 -2.48
C ARG A 73 -16.42 2.08 -1.59
N THR A 74 -17.09 2.65 -0.60
CA THR A 74 -18.20 2.02 0.11
C THR A 74 -19.52 2.61 -0.38
N ALA A 75 -20.52 1.76 -0.63
CA ALA A 75 -21.86 2.19 -1.03
C ALA A 75 -22.67 2.73 0.16
N THR A 76 -22.36 3.97 0.57
CA THR A 76 -23.00 4.62 1.74
C THR A 76 -24.44 5.08 1.47
N GLU A 77 -24.98 4.85 0.28
CA GLU A 77 -26.38 5.13 -0.07
C GLU A 77 -27.35 4.39 0.85
N LEU A 78 -27.00 3.18 1.28
CA LEU A 78 -27.79 2.38 2.21
C LEU A 78 -28.02 3.11 3.55
N LEU A 79 -27.02 3.85 4.05
CA LEU A 79 -27.13 4.61 5.31
C LEU A 79 -28.17 5.74 5.22
N ARG A 80 -28.53 6.16 4.00
CA ARG A 80 -29.51 7.22 3.75
C ARG A 80 -30.93 6.69 3.59
N SER A 81 -31.14 5.37 3.61
CA SER A 81 -32.45 4.76 3.43
C SER A 81 -33.41 5.04 4.60
N CYS A 82 -32.98 4.80 5.84
CA CYS A 82 -33.74 5.16 7.03
C CYS A 82 -32.83 5.27 8.27
N LYS A 83 -33.34 5.93 9.32
CA LYS A 83 -32.59 6.10 10.59
C LYS A 83 -32.28 4.77 11.27
N ARG A 84 -33.15 3.76 11.17
CA ARG A 84 -32.92 2.44 11.80
C ARG A 84 -31.72 1.72 11.17
N VAL A 85 -31.60 1.73 9.84
CA VAL A 85 -30.39 1.24 9.13
C VAL A 85 -29.17 2.04 9.57
N PHE A 86 -29.26 3.37 9.56
CA PHE A 86 -28.14 4.23 9.97
C PHE A 86 -27.67 3.90 11.39
N GLN A 87 -28.57 3.74 12.36
CA GLN A 87 -28.19 3.37 13.73
C GLN A 87 -27.47 2.03 13.82
N GLU A 88 -27.94 1.00 13.09
CA GLU A 88 -27.31 -0.31 13.10
C GLU A 88 -25.93 -0.31 12.39
N THR A 89 -25.64 0.69 11.52
CA THR A 89 -24.56 0.56 10.53
C THR A 89 -23.66 1.79 10.32
N TRP A 90 -23.88 2.93 10.99
CA TRP A 90 -23.17 4.19 10.71
C TRP A 90 -21.64 4.05 10.72
N PHE A 91 -21.13 3.13 11.54
CA PHE A 91 -19.71 2.87 11.70
C PHE A 91 -19.14 1.84 10.71
N MET A 92 -19.98 1.00 10.12
CA MET A 92 -19.54 -0.10 9.26
C MET A 92 -18.74 0.37 8.04
N PRO A 93 -19.10 1.45 7.33
CA PRO A 93 -18.28 1.94 6.23
C PRO A 93 -16.84 2.23 6.63
N PHE A 94 -16.61 2.70 7.85
CA PHE A 94 -15.27 2.94 8.35
C PHE A 94 -14.59 1.66 8.83
N ALA A 95 -15.30 0.85 9.62
CA ALA A 95 -14.74 -0.35 10.23
C ALA A 95 -14.40 -1.44 9.19
N LEU A 96 -15.21 -1.56 8.14
CA LEU A 96 -15.06 -2.57 7.10
C LEU A 96 -14.13 -2.15 5.95
N ALA A 97 -13.97 -0.83 5.71
CA ALA A 97 -13.10 -0.35 4.65
C ALA A 97 -11.63 -0.68 4.94
N GLU A 98 -10.89 -1.01 3.88
CA GLU A 98 -9.44 -1.14 3.99
C GLU A 98 -8.80 0.24 3.83
N HIS A 99 -8.16 0.72 4.90
CA HIS A 99 -7.50 2.02 4.89
C HIS A 99 -6.06 1.89 4.38
N SER A 100 -5.80 2.48 3.21
CA SER A 100 -4.50 2.41 2.55
C SER A 100 -3.63 3.65 2.82
N PHE A 101 -2.40 3.43 3.29
CA PHE A 101 -1.37 4.45 3.46
C PHE A 101 -0.19 4.21 2.51
N TYR A 102 0.47 5.30 2.11
CA TYR A 102 1.57 5.27 1.15
C TYR A 102 2.80 5.94 1.75
N LEU A 103 3.74 5.14 2.26
CA LEU A 103 5.03 5.57 2.78
C LEU A 103 6.06 5.57 1.65
N MET A 104 6.01 6.58 0.80
CA MET A 104 6.81 6.62 -0.43
C MET A 104 6.89 8.02 -1.05
N HIS A 105 7.66 8.15 -2.12
CA HIS A 105 7.65 9.32 -2.98
C HIS A 105 6.25 9.55 -3.59
N GLN A 106 5.85 10.81 -3.74
CA GLN A 106 4.47 11.17 -4.13
C GLN A 106 4.06 10.62 -5.50
N ASP A 107 4.99 10.60 -6.46
CA ASP A 107 4.75 10.09 -7.83
C ASP A 107 4.54 8.57 -7.91
N ARG A 108 4.64 7.86 -6.78
CA ARG A 108 4.46 6.40 -6.70
C ARG A 108 3.17 5.99 -6.01
N ALA A 109 2.37 6.97 -5.60
CA ALA A 109 1.08 6.79 -4.96
C ALA A 109 -0.02 7.47 -5.78
N PRO A 110 -1.28 7.03 -5.66
CA PRO A 110 -2.40 7.71 -6.29
C PRO A 110 -2.46 9.19 -5.88
N PRO A 111 -2.86 10.10 -6.79
CA PRO A 111 -2.94 11.53 -6.50
C PRO A 111 -3.99 11.84 -5.43
N ARG A 112 -5.13 11.14 -5.46
CA ARG A 112 -6.26 11.31 -4.51
C ARG A 112 -6.24 10.26 -3.40
N ARG A 113 -5.15 10.21 -2.64
CA ARG A 113 -4.99 9.31 -1.48
C ARG A 113 -5.34 9.99 -0.16
N VAL A 114 -5.74 9.22 0.84
CA VAL A 114 -5.91 9.71 2.21
C VAL A 114 -4.53 9.94 2.82
N THR A 115 -4.31 11.14 3.37
CA THR A 115 -3.08 11.46 4.11
C THR A 115 -3.25 11.12 5.58
N LEU A 116 -2.14 10.97 6.32
CA LEU A 116 -2.18 10.77 7.77
C LEU A 116 -2.94 11.90 8.47
N GLU A 117 -2.69 13.15 8.07
CA GLU A 117 -3.37 14.31 8.64
C GLU A 117 -4.89 14.27 8.38
N ARG A 118 -5.30 13.89 7.16
CA ARG A 118 -6.72 13.74 6.84
C ARG A 118 -7.37 12.62 7.65
N MET A 119 -6.65 11.51 7.87
CA MET A 119 -7.14 10.41 8.71
C MET A 119 -7.28 10.83 10.18
N ARG A 120 -6.34 11.62 10.72
CA ARG A 120 -6.44 12.17 12.09
C ARG A 120 -7.71 13.00 12.25
N GLN A 121 -7.96 13.91 11.31
CA GLN A 121 -9.17 14.74 11.31
C GLN A 121 -10.43 13.87 11.27
N TYR A 122 -10.45 12.87 10.37
CA TYR A 122 -11.57 11.96 10.25
C TYR A 122 -11.84 11.17 11.54
N LEU A 123 -10.79 10.62 12.16
CA LEU A 123 -10.86 9.89 13.43
C LEU A 123 -11.37 10.77 14.58
N ALA A 124 -10.92 12.03 14.66
CA ALA A 124 -11.39 12.97 15.65
C ALA A 124 -12.91 13.21 15.51
N THR A 125 -13.38 13.49 14.30
CA THR A 125 -14.81 13.66 14.01
C THR A 125 -15.62 12.41 14.33
N LEU A 126 -15.09 11.24 13.97
CA LEU A 126 -15.76 9.96 14.22
C LEU A 126 -15.90 9.66 15.71
N ARG A 127 -14.85 9.97 16.49
CA ARG A 127 -14.85 9.84 17.95
C ARG A 127 -15.91 10.73 18.59
N ASP A 128 -15.96 11.99 18.18
CA ASP A 128 -16.92 12.95 18.73
C ASP A 128 -18.35 12.49 18.42
N PHE A 129 -18.58 11.99 17.20
CA PHE A 129 -19.86 11.43 16.82
C PHE A 129 -20.23 10.17 17.65
N ALA A 130 -19.32 9.22 17.80
CA ALA A 130 -19.53 7.99 18.57
C ALA A 130 -19.92 8.29 20.03
N ARG A 131 -19.24 9.27 20.64
CA ARG A 131 -19.51 9.74 22.00
C ARG A 131 -20.88 10.39 22.13
N ILE A 132 -21.29 11.21 21.16
CA ILE A 132 -22.59 11.89 21.18
C ILE A 132 -23.75 10.90 20.99
N GLN A 133 -23.60 9.90 20.10
CA GLN A 133 -24.70 8.99 19.76
C GLN A 133 -24.89 7.89 20.80
N ASP A 134 -23.83 7.14 21.10
CA ASP A 134 -23.92 5.89 21.84
C ASP A 134 -23.12 5.91 23.16
N GLY A 135 -22.43 7.02 23.47
CA GLY A 135 -21.50 7.10 24.59
C GLY A 135 -20.29 6.16 24.44
N LYS A 136 -20.02 5.69 23.22
CA LYS A 136 -19.01 4.68 22.89
C LYS A 136 -17.78 5.31 22.23
N ASP A 137 -16.69 4.57 22.25
CA ASP A 137 -15.51 4.87 21.44
C ASP A 137 -15.68 4.40 19.99
N ILE A 138 -14.73 4.83 19.14
CA ILE A 138 -14.65 4.40 17.74
C ILE A 138 -14.56 2.87 17.66
N PRO A 139 -15.38 2.20 16.82
CA PRO A 139 -15.27 0.77 16.64
C PRO A 139 -13.96 0.37 15.98
N GLN A 140 -13.55 -0.87 16.26
CA GLN A 140 -12.31 -1.44 15.73
C GLN A 140 -12.34 -1.52 14.19
N ILE A 141 -11.23 -1.15 13.56
CA ILE A 141 -11.06 -1.26 12.11
C ILE A 141 -10.58 -2.66 11.75
N HIS A 142 -11.12 -3.23 10.69
CA HIS A 142 -10.77 -4.56 10.23
C HIS A 142 -9.34 -4.63 9.69
N SER A 143 -8.99 -3.78 8.73
CA SER A 143 -7.70 -3.89 8.04
C SER A 143 -7.15 -2.54 7.61
N ILE A 144 -5.83 -2.44 7.65
CA ILE A 144 -5.07 -1.35 7.03
C ILE A 144 -4.04 -1.96 6.10
N ARG A 145 -3.72 -1.22 5.04
CA ARG A 145 -2.61 -1.55 4.16
C ARG A 145 -1.62 -0.40 4.07
N VAL A 146 -0.34 -0.71 4.18
CA VAL A 146 0.75 0.25 4.03
C VAL A 146 1.58 -0.16 2.83
N PHE A 147 1.51 0.60 1.75
CA PHE A 147 2.48 0.48 0.66
C PHE A 147 3.72 1.27 1.02
N ALA A 148 4.88 0.63 1.01
CA ALA A 148 6.09 1.24 1.54
C ALA A 148 7.28 1.06 0.60
N GLN A 149 7.94 2.18 0.29
CA GLN A 149 9.30 2.18 -0.20
C GLN A 149 10.27 1.92 0.95
N LEU A 150 11.34 1.16 0.70
CA LEU A 150 12.27 0.76 1.76
C LEU A 150 12.90 1.94 2.50
N TRP A 151 13.29 3.01 1.81
CA TRP A 151 13.82 4.22 2.45
C TRP A 151 12.89 4.82 3.51
N ALA A 152 11.57 4.68 3.32
CA ALA A 152 10.56 5.18 4.23
C ALA A 152 10.16 4.13 5.27
N LEU A 153 10.14 2.85 4.92
CA LEU A 153 9.84 1.77 5.86
C LEU A 153 10.94 1.59 6.91
N GLU A 154 12.20 1.66 6.48
CA GLU A 154 13.38 1.46 7.32
C GLU A 154 13.62 2.63 8.30
N ASP A 155 12.95 3.77 8.12
CA ASP A 155 12.77 4.76 9.17
C ASP A 155 11.57 4.37 10.06
N PRO A 156 11.82 3.78 11.26
CA PRO A 156 10.75 3.22 12.10
C PRO A 156 9.68 4.24 12.47
N ARG A 157 10.03 5.53 12.52
CA ARG A 157 9.10 6.60 12.91
C ARG A 157 7.92 6.70 11.95
N ARG A 158 8.10 6.39 10.67
CA ARG A 158 7.07 6.55 9.63
C ARG A 158 5.96 5.52 9.77
N LEU A 159 6.31 4.25 9.94
CA LEU A 159 5.29 3.22 10.21
C LEU A 159 4.69 3.39 11.60
N GLN A 160 5.50 3.74 12.60
CA GLN A 160 5.00 3.97 13.96
C GLN A 160 3.98 5.13 14.00
N GLU A 161 4.17 6.19 13.21
CA GLU A 161 3.22 7.30 13.13
C GLU A 161 1.83 6.86 12.61
N VAL A 162 1.79 5.94 11.64
CA VAL A 162 0.54 5.34 11.14
C VAL A 162 -0.12 4.51 12.25
N LEU A 163 0.66 3.68 12.93
CA LEU A 163 0.18 2.77 13.97
C LEU A 163 -0.29 3.50 15.24
N ASN A 164 0.29 4.67 15.53
CA ASN A 164 -0.03 5.51 16.68
C ASN A 164 -1.19 6.48 16.43
N LEU A 165 -1.90 6.38 15.29
CA LEU A 165 -3.11 7.17 15.08
C LEU A 165 -4.14 6.87 16.17
N GLU A 166 -4.49 7.91 16.93
CA GLU A 166 -5.39 7.79 18.07
C GLU A 166 -6.77 7.29 17.62
N GLY A 167 -7.28 6.25 18.29
CA GLY A 167 -8.58 5.63 17.97
C GLY A 167 -8.59 4.75 16.71
N PHE A 168 -7.47 4.61 16.00
CA PHE A 168 -7.43 3.84 14.74
C PHE A 168 -7.49 2.32 14.96
N ARG A 169 -6.86 1.80 16.03
CA ARG A 169 -6.97 0.42 16.55
C ARG A 169 -7.22 -0.68 15.48
N PRO A 170 -6.35 -0.85 14.47
CA PRO A 170 -6.56 -1.84 13.42
C PRO A 170 -6.43 -3.27 13.96
N ARG A 171 -7.20 -4.21 13.40
CA ARG A 171 -7.08 -5.64 13.68
C ARG A 171 -6.03 -6.33 12.80
N ASN A 172 -5.99 -5.98 11.51
CA ASN A 172 -5.03 -6.53 10.56
C ASN A 172 -4.17 -5.41 9.96
N VAL A 173 -2.86 -5.63 9.87
CA VAL A 173 -1.92 -4.72 9.20
C VAL A 173 -1.27 -5.48 8.06
N THR A 174 -1.41 -4.99 6.84
CA THR A 174 -0.68 -5.50 5.68
C THR A 174 0.36 -4.48 5.22
N ILE A 175 1.61 -4.89 5.07
CA ILE A 175 2.68 -4.06 4.50
C ILE A 175 2.99 -4.61 3.11
N THR A 176 3.04 -3.77 2.08
CA THR A 176 3.38 -4.21 0.72
C THR A 176 4.64 -3.48 0.26
N ILE A 177 5.69 -4.24 -0.05
CA ILE A 177 6.86 -3.76 -0.78
C ILE A 177 6.73 -4.23 -2.21
N ARG A 178 6.46 -3.29 -3.12
CA ARG A 178 6.38 -3.57 -4.56
C ARG A 178 7.77 -3.82 -5.13
N TYR A 179 7.84 -4.45 -6.29
CA TYR A 179 9.08 -4.64 -7.05
C TYR A 179 9.92 -3.36 -7.13
N THR A 180 9.28 -2.23 -7.45
CA THR A 180 9.96 -0.96 -7.62
C THR A 180 10.34 -0.30 -6.30
N ASP A 181 9.87 -0.79 -5.17
CA ASP A 181 10.01 -0.14 -3.87
C ASP A 181 11.25 -0.62 -3.09
N PHE A 182 11.95 -1.62 -3.63
CA PHE A 182 13.26 -2.07 -3.16
C PHE A 182 14.38 -1.08 -3.51
N TRP A 183 15.45 -1.11 -2.72
CA TRP A 183 16.65 -0.31 -2.96
C TRP A 183 17.29 -0.67 -4.30
N PHE A 184 17.59 0.35 -5.11
CA PHE A 184 18.32 0.23 -6.37
C PHE A 184 17.75 -0.82 -7.35
N TRP A 185 16.43 -1.07 -7.30
CA TRP A 185 15.74 -2.00 -8.19
C TRP A 185 15.99 -1.68 -9.68
N GLU A 186 16.16 -0.40 -10.02
CA GLU A 186 16.45 0.07 -11.39
C GLU A 186 17.78 -0.49 -11.91
N ARG A 187 18.69 -0.87 -11.01
CA ARG A 187 20.02 -1.41 -11.33
C ARG A 187 20.11 -2.92 -11.22
N ASN A 188 18.98 -3.60 -10.95
CA ASN A 188 18.96 -5.04 -10.67
C ASN A 188 19.87 -5.43 -9.49
N ALA A 189 20.03 -4.53 -8.51
CA ALA A 189 20.83 -4.82 -7.32
C ALA A 189 20.22 -5.98 -6.50
N PRO A 190 21.04 -6.81 -5.82
CA PRO A 190 20.56 -7.84 -4.91
C PRO A 190 19.61 -7.27 -3.85
N LEU A 191 18.60 -8.05 -3.42
CA LEU A 191 17.64 -7.58 -2.43
C LEU A 191 18.29 -7.37 -1.06
N HIS A 192 17.93 -6.26 -0.43
CA HIS A 192 18.34 -5.87 0.92
C HIS A 192 17.16 -5.21 1.64
N ILE A 193 16.94 -5.57 2.91
CA ILE A 193 16.03 -4.87 3.82
C ILE A 193 16.68 -4.72 5.20
N ASP A 194 16.88 -3.49 5.66
CA ASP A 194 17.39 -3.19 7.01
C ASP A 194 16.32 -3.54 8.05
N ALA A 195 16.68 -4.37 9.04
CA ALA A 195 15.76 -4.82 10.08
C ALA A 195 15.57 -3.80 11.22
N ARG A 196 16.13 -2.60 11.14
CA ARG A 196 15.97 -1.53 12.14
C ARG A 196 14.50 -1.25 12.45
N TRP A 197 13.64 -1.22 11.44
CA TRP A 197 12.21 -0.97 11.65
C TRP A 197 11.53 -2.15 12.36
N VAL A 198 11.85 -3.39 11.98
CA VAL A 198 11.38 -4.62 12.66
C VAL A 198 11.77 -4.61 14.14
N ASN A 199 13.01 -4.20 14.42
CA ASN A 199 13.56 -4.13 15.76
C ASN A 199 13.06 -2.95 16.61
N THR A 200 12.30 -2.02 16.03
CA THR A 200 11.90 -0.77 16.71
C THR A 200 10.39 -0.59 16.77
N VAL A 201 9.68 -0.90 15.69
CA VAL A 201 8.23 -0.70 15.59
C VAL A 201 7.49 -1.58 16.60
N ILE A 202 6.48 -1.00 17.24
CA ILE A 202 5.59 -1.65 18.19
C ILE A 202 4.16 -1.54 17.65
N PHE A 203 3.51 -2.68 17.45
CA PHE A 203 2.14 -2.76 16.95
C PHE A 203 1.12 -2.51 18.07
N PRO A 204 -0.03 -1.87 17.77
CA PRO A 204 -1.10 -1.66 18.76
C PRO A 204 -1.66 -2.98 19.28
N GLU A 205 -2.16 -2.98 20.52
CA GLU A 205 -2.80 -4.15 21.18
C GLU A 205 -3.96 -4.74 20.38
N SER A 206 -4.63 -3.91 19.57
CA SER A 206 -5.73 -4.32 18.71
C SER A 206 -5.31 -5.24 17.57
N VAL A 207 -4.04 -5.23 17.18
CA VAL A 207 -3.55 -6.00 16.04
C VAL A 207 -3.53 -7.48 16.40
N SER A 208 -4.15 -8.31 15.57
CA SER A 208 -4.15 -9.77 15.69
C SER A 208 -3.41 -10.44 14.54
N THR A 209 -3.04 -9.72 13.48
CA THR A 209 -2.33 -10.28 12.33
C THR A 209 -1.52 -9.22 11.62
N ILE A 210 -0.27 -9.56 11.31
CA ILE A 210 0.62 -8.76 10.48
C ILE A 210 0.89 -9.57 9.21
N LYS A 211 0.69 -8.96 8.05
CA LYS A 211 1.01 -9.55 6.75
C LYS A 211 2.03 -8.68 6.04
N MET A 212 2.92 -9.30 5.29
CA MET A 212 3.85 -8.59 4.44
C MET A 212 3.92 -9.22 3.05
N ASP A 213 3.59 -8.44 2.03
CA ASP A 213 3.68 -8.81 0.63
C ASP A 213 5.05 -8.39 0.10
N PHE A 214 5.86 -9.37 -0.29
CA PHE A 214 7.14 -9.18 -0.96
C PHE A 214 6.92 -9.44 -2.45
N GLU A 215 6.82 -8.37 -3.25
CA GLU A 215 6.56 -8.44 -4.68
C GLU A 215 7.84 -8.17 -5.49
N MET A 216 8.07 -8.99 -6.52
CA MET A 216 9.22 -8.89 -7.41
C MET A 216 8.86 -9.37 -8.81
N VAL A 217 9.70 -9.09 -9.80
CA VAL A 217 9.60 -9.72 -11.13
C VAL A 217 9.84 -11.24 -11.03
N ASP A 218 9.13 -12.05 -11.81
CA ASP A 218 9.14 -13.53 -11.66
C ASP A 218 10.54 -14.14 -11.82
N ARG A 219 11.36 -13.61 -12.75
CA ARG A 219 12.78 -14.02 -12.93
C ARG A 219 13.64 -13.89 -11.66
N ARG A 220 13.21 -13.09 -10.67
CA ARG A 220 13.92 -12.90 -9.40
C ARG A 220 13.21 -13.56 -8.22
N LYS A 221 12.24 -14.46 -8.45
CA LYS A 221 11.49 -15.11 -7.38
C LYS A 221 12.35 -15.87 -6.36
N LYS A 222 13.48 -16.44 -6.80
CA LYS A 222 14.41 -17.13 -5.90
C LYS A 222 14.97 -16.20 -4.82
N GLU A 223 15.19 -14.92 -5.13
CA GLU A 223 15.63 -13.94 -4.14
C GLU A 223 14.51 -13.65 -3.13
N ILE A 224 13.26 -13.55 -3.60
CA ILE A 224 12.09 -13.40 -2.71
C ILE A 224 11.92 -14.62 -1.82
N ASP A 225 12.01 -15.83 -2.38
CA ASP A 225 11.92 -17.06 -1.61
C ASP A 225 12.98 -17.12 -0.52
N PHE A 226 14.22 -16.72 -0.85
CA PHE A 226 15.31 -16.66 0.13
C PHE A 226 15.02 -15.66 1.26
N ILE A 227 14.73 -14.39 0.96
CA ILE A 227 14.54 -13.38 2.01
C ILE A 227 13.28 -13.64 2.84
N THR A 228 12.24 -14.22 2.25
CA THR A 228 11.01 -14.55 2.98
C THR A 228 11.20 -15.76 3.88
N ASP A 229 11.96 -16.77 3.48
CA ASP A 229 12.30 -17.89 4.36
C ASP A 229 13.13 -17.39 5.56
N LEU A 230 14.08 -16.48 5.34
CA LEU A 230 14.83 -15.83 6.42
C LEU A 230 13.93 -14.95 7.32
N ALA A 231 12.97 -14.21 6.74
CA ALA A 231 12.00 -13.43 7.50
C ALA A 231 11.11 -14.33 8.36
N VAL A 232 10.64 -15.46 7.84
CA VAL A 232 9.84 -16.44 8.59
C VAL A 232 10.62 -16.97 9.77
N GLU A 233 11.90 -17.32 9.57
CA GLU A 233 12.73 -17.92 10.60
C GLU A 233 13.20 -16.92 11.67
N LYS A 234 13.55 -15.69 11.27
CA LYS A 234 14.29 -14.75 12.13
C LYS A 234 13.52 -13.51 12.54
N TRP A 235 12.55 -13.06 11.76
CA TRP A 235 11.82 -11.83 12.09
C TRP A 235 10.67 -12.09 13.04
N VAL A 236 10.59 -11.24 14.05
CA VAL A 236 9.52 -11.21 15.04
C VAL A 236 9.09 -9.77 15.26
N PHE A 237 7.80 -9.56 15.54
CA PHE A 237 7.26 -8.23 15.83
C PHE A 237 6.70 -8.16 17.24
N ARG A 238 6.74 -6.97 17.84
CA ARG A 238 6.19 -6.72 19.18
C ARG A 238 4.86 -6.03 19.10
N ARG A 239 3.97 -6.40 20.01
CA ARG A 239 2.74 -5.68 20.32
C ARG A 239 2.91 -4.89 21.62
N ALA A 240 2.14 -3.82 21.77
CA ALA A 240 2.24 -2.90 22.91
C ALA A 240 2.00 -3.57 24.27
N ASP A 241 1.19 -4.63 24.32
CA ASP A 241 0.93 -5.46 25.51
C ASP A 241 1.99 -6.53 25.77
N GLY A 242 3.11 -6.50 25.03
CA GLY A 242 4.22 -7.43 25.18
C GLY A 242 4.08 -8.73 24.38
N ILE A 243 2.96 -8.95 23.70
CA ILE A 243 2.77 -10.12 22.83
C ILE A 243 3.72 -10.08 21.63
N ILE A 244 4.27 -11.24 21.30
CA ILE A 244 5.18 -11.42 20.17
C ILE A 244 4.45 -12.08 19.00
N PHE A 245 4.74 -11.57 17.81
CA PHE A 245 4.28 -12.10 16.55
C PHE A 245 5.38 -12.93 15.90
N ARG A 246 5.06 -14.19 15.56
CA ARG A 246 5.93 -15.11 14.82
C ARG A 246 5.24 -15.56 13.55
N ALA A 247 6.03 -15.85 12.52
CA ALA A 247 5.54 -16.40 11.27
C ALA A 247 5.71 -17.92 11.25
N ASN A 248 4.81 -18.59 10.53
CA ASN A 248 4.90 -20.01 10.23
C ASN A 248 5.00 -20.18 8.73
N LYS A 249 5.73 -21.19 8.27
CA LYS A 249 5.92 -21.43 6.83
C LYS A 249 4.60 -21.82 6.15
N GLU A 250 3.73 -22.51 6.87
CA GLU A 250 2.40 -22.95 6.42
C GLU A 250 1.43 -21.77 6.20
N ASP A 251 1.70 -20.63 6.85
CA ASP A 251 0.92 -19.40 6.71
C ASP A 251 1.45 -18.49 5.58
N THR A 252 2.47 -18.93 4.85
CA THR A 252 2.97 -18.22 3.68
C THR A 252 2.15 -18.54 2.44
N VAL A 253 1.83 -17.52 1.66
CA VAL A 253 1.02 -17.66 0.43
C VAL A 253 1.79 -17.06 -0.73
N THR A 254 1.90 -17.81 -1.82
CA THR A 254 2.47 -17.33 -3.07
C THR A 254 1.34 -17.02 -4.05
N SER A 255 1.47 -15.90 -4.75
CA SER A 255 0.60 -15.52 -5.85
C SER A 255 1.41 -14.85 -6.96
N GLY A 256 0.81 -14.67 -8.12
CA GLY A 256 1.43 -13.96 -9.23
C GLY A 256 0.41 -13.18 -10.03
N TRP A 257 0.89 -12.18 -10.76
CA TRP A 257 0.05 -11.36 -11.63
C TRP A 257 0.86 -10.70 -12.74
N THR A 258 0.19 -10.29 -13.81
CA THR A 258 0.82 -9.63 -14.95
C THR A 258 0.43 -8.15 -14.99
N GLY A 259 1.44 -7.28 -15.06
CA GLY A 259 1.26 -5.84 -15.21
C GLY A 259 1.84 -5.30 -16.52
N SER A 260 1.61 -4.00 -16.77
CA SER A 260 2.30 -3.29 -17.85
C SER A 260 3.78 -3.18 -17.49
N SER A 261 4.70 -3.22 -18.47
CA SER A 261 6.12 -2.87 -18.29
C SER A 261 6.39 -1.37 -18.42
N THR A 262 5.37 -0.59 -18.78
CA THR A 262 5.47 0.84 -19.01
C THR A 262 4.92 1.60 -17.81
N TRP A 263 5.77 2.39 -17.16
CA TRP A 263 5.34 3.33 -16.13
C TRP A 263 6.41 4.39 -15.91
N ALA A 264 6.05 5.50 -15.25
CA ALA A 264 6.96 6.63 -15.01
C ALA A 264 7.60 7.18 -16.30
N LYS A 265 6.83 7.18 -17.40
CA LYS A 265 7.26 7.65 -18.73
C LYS A 265 8.40 6.83 -19.35
N ALA A 266 8.59 5.59 -18.91
CA ALA A 266 9.53 4.66 -19.51
C ALA A 266 8.95 3.26 -19.63
N ARG A 267 9.37 2.51 -20.65
CA ARG A 267 9.12 1.08 -20.83
C ARG A 267 10.32 0.28 -20.32
N TRP A 268 10.13 -0.56 -19.31
CA TRP A 268 11.17 -1.34 -18.63
C TRP A 268 11.46 -2.66 -19.35
N ILE A 269 12.06 -2.56 -20.54
CA ILE A 269 12.32 -3.68 -21.44
C ILE A 269 13.15 -4.82 -20.85
N ARG A 270 13.99 -4.51 -19.85
CA ARG A 270 14.83 -5.49 -19.16
C ARG A 270 14.03 -6.59 -18.47
N ASP A 271 12.88 -6.21 -17.92
CA ASP A 271 12.09 -7.04 -17.02
C ASP A 271 10.91 -7.70 -17.72
N GLU A 272 10.75 -7.45 -19.02
CA GLU A 272 9.63 -7.97 -19.80
C GLU A 272 9.66 -9.48 -19.89
N SER A 273 8.52 -10.08 -19.56
CA SER A 273 8.25 -11.50 -19.82
C SER A 273 7.61 -11.68 -21.20
N ARG A 274 6.89 -10.66 -21.66
CA ARG A 274 6.25 -10.53 -22.97
C ARG A 274 6.27 -9.04 -23.39
N PRO A 275 6.06 -8.70 -24.68
CA PRO A 275 6.01 -7.31 -25.11
C PRO A 275 5.08 -6.46 -24.24
N ASN A 276 5.64 -5.40 -23.67
CA ASN A 276 4.96 -4.44 -22.80
C ASN A 276 4.35 -5.03 -21.50
N GLU A 277 4.79 -6.22 -21.09
CA GLU A 277 4.25 -6.91 -19.91
C GLU A 277 5.34 -7.51 -19.01
N ILE A 278 5.08 -7.47 -17.70
CA ILE A 278 5.93 -8.05 -16.67
C ILE A 278 5.10 -9.01 -15.82
N ASP A 279 5.62 -10.21 -15.62
CA ASP A 279 5.08 -11.15 -14.64
C ASP A 279 5.69 -10.88 -13.27
N PHE A 280 4.82 -10.66 -12.30
CA PHE A 280 5.16 -10.43 -10.90
C PHE A 280 4.93 -11.68 -10.07
N TYR A 281 5.88 -11.96 -9.20
CA TYR A 281 5.83 -12.96 -8.15
C TYR A 281 5.65 -12.26 -6.80
N VAL A 282 4.64 -12.67 -6.04
CA VAL A 282 4.35 -12.12 -4.71
C VAL A 282 4.33 -13.25 -3.71
N LYS A 283 5.17 -13.15 -2.68
CA LYS A 283 5.11 -14.03 -1.52
C LYS A 283 4.66 -13.23 -0.30
N THR A 284 3.56 -13.65 0.29
CA THR A 284 2.98 -13.04 1.49
C THR A 284 3.39 -13.86 2.70
N VAL A 285 4.05 -13.21 3.66
CA VAL A 285 4.36 -13.80 4.96
C VAL A 285 3.37 -13.27 6.00
N THR A 286 2.84 -14.15 6.84
CA THR A 286 1.89 -13.81 7.89
C THR A 286 2.50 -14.09 9.26
N TRP A 287 2.53 -13.09 10.13
CA TRP A 287 2.86 -13.25 11.54
C TRP A 287 1.60 -13.19 12.40
N LYS A 288 1.49 -14.11 13.35
CA LYS A 288 0.38 -14.25 14.30
C LYS A 288 0.87 -14.20 15.75
N PRO A 289 0.02 -13.79 16.70
CA PRO A 289 0.34 -13.79 18.13
C PRO A 289 0.77 -15.17 18.60
N THR A 290 1.86 -15.22 19.35
CA THR A 290 2.31 -16.41 20.07
C THR A 290 2.12 -16.16 21.56
N PHE A 291 1.40 -17.05 22.26
CA PHE A 291 1.07 -16.91 23.68
C PHE A 291 2.02 -17.73 24.58
N ASP A 292 2.77 -18.65 23.99
CA ASP A 292 3.73 -19.51 24.69
C ASP A 292 5.17 -19.07 24.38
N GLY A 293 5.90 -18.61 25.41
CA GLY A 293 7.36 -18.67 25.45
C GLY A 293 8.15 -17.50 24.86
N ASP A 294 9.12 -17.06 25.67
CA ASP A 294 10.23 -16.12 25.45
C ASP A 294 9.97 -14.91 24.53
N ASN A 295 9.94 -13.74 25.16
CA ASN A 295 10.13 -12.47 24.48
C ASN A 295 11.62 -12.35 24.08
N PRO A 296 11.99 -12.55 22.80
CA PRO A 296 13.39 -12.52 22.39
C PRO A 296 14.02 -11.14 22.61
N PHE A 297 13.19 -10.09 22.64
CA PHE A 297 13.62 -8.72 22.93
C PHE A 297 13.91 -8.45 24.40
N ALA A 298 13.63 -9.38 25.32
CA ALA A 298 14.05 -9.26 26.72
C ALA A 298 15.57 -9.44 26.89
N GLY A 299 16.23 -10.10 25.92
CA GLY A 299 17.68 -10.22 25.84
C GLY A 299 18.33 -9.23 24.87
N SER A 300 19.50 -9.59 24.34
CA SER A 300 20.24 -8.80 23.35
C SER A 300 19.86 -9.13 21.90
N TYR A 301 18.87 -9.99 21.66
CA TYR A 301 18.49 -10.42 20.32
C TYR A 301 17.99 -9.24 19.48
N LYS A 302 18.44 -9.21 18.23
CA LYS A 302 17.93 -8.31 17.19
C LYS A 302 17.65 -9.14 15.95
N CYS A 303 16.51 -8.90 15.33
CA CYS A 303 16.18 -9.44 14.03
C CYS A 303 17.29 -9.01 13.04
N PRO A 304 17.85 -9.95 12.25
CA PRO A 304 18.87 -9.65 11.27
C PRO A 304 18.27 -8.94 10.06
N ASN A 305 19.11 -8.23 9.33
CA ASN A 305 18.76 -7.74 7.99
C ASN A 305 18.41 -8.92 7.07
N LEU A 306 17.60 -8.63 6.05
CA LEU A 306 17.36 -9.60 4.98
C LEU A 306 18.25 -9.24 3.80
N ASP A 307 19.35 -9.97 3.68
CA ASP A 307 20.38 -9.76 2.67
C ASP A 307 20.47 -10.96 1.74
N ILE A 308 20.54 -10.72 0.44
CA ILE A 308 20.97 -11.74 -0.51
C ILE A 308 22.50 -11.96 -0.36
N PRO A 309 22.97 -13.20 -0.11
CA PRO A 309 24.38 -13.51 -0.01
C PRO A 309 25.17 -13.14 -1.27
N SER A 310 26.46 -12.81 -1.13
CA SER A 310 27.29 -12.40 -2.28
C SER A 310 27.55 -13.53 -3.28
N ASP A 311 27.43 -14.79 -2.85
CA ASP A 311 27.53 -15.99 -3.67
C ASP A 311 26.18 -16.45 -4.25
N PHE A 312 25.08 -15.74 -3.94
CA PHE A 312 23.77 -16.06 -4.50
C PHE A 312 23.75 -15.81 -6.00
N VAL A 313 23.51 -16.88 -6.76
CA VAL A 313 23.44 -16.81 -8.23
C VAL A 313 22.12 -16.17 -8.65
N GLN A 314 22.18 -14.88 -8.99
CA GLN A 314 21.05 -14.17 -9.55
C GLN A 314 20.78 -14.63 -10.99
N GLU A 315 19.50 -14.71 -11.37
CA GLU A 315 19.14 -15.01 -12.76
C GLU A 315 19.66 -13.90 -13.69
N PRO A 316 20.27 -14.27 -14.83
CA PRO A 316 20.90 -13.32 -15.73
C PRO A 316 19.88 -12.33 -16.29
N VAL A 317 20.35 -11.12 -16.53
CA VAL A 317 19.56 -10.04 -17.12
C VAL A 317 19.90 -9.92 -18.60
N LEU A 318 18.88 -9.82 -19.44
CA LEU A 318 19.03 -9.44 -20.84
C LEU A 318 19.25 -7.92 -20.94
N TRP A 319 20.51 -7.50 -20.84
CA TRP A 319 20.91 -6.11 -21.06
C TRP A 319 20.95 -5.78 -22.55
N LEU A 320 19.80 -5.42 -23.11
CA LEU A 320 19.67 -5.10 -24.52
C LEU A 320 20.29 -3.72 -24.80
N GLN A 321 21.49 -3.75 -25.41
CA GLN A 321 22.30 -2.55 -25.70
C GLN A 321 22.60 -1.69 -24.45
N GLY A 322 22.71 -2.33 -23.29
CA GLY A 322 22.97 -1.63 -22.02
C GLY A 322 21.80 -0.81 -21.46
N MET A 323 20.58 -0.97 -22.00
CA MET A 323 19.39 -0.25 -21.54
C MET A 323 18.55 -1.10 -20.58
N ALA A 324 18.21 -0.57 -19.41
CA ALA A 324 17.18 -1.16 -18.53
C ALA A 324 15.77 -0.80 -19.00
N SER A 325 15.61 0.43 -19.48
CA SER A 325 14.34 1.01 -19.89
C SER A 325 14.54 2.04 -20.99
N VAL A 326 13.46 2.33 -21.71
CA VAL A 326 13.43 3.29 -22.81
C VAL A 326 12.35 4.34 -22.54
N PRO A 327 12.65 5.64 -22.65
CA PRO A 327 11.64 6.69 -22.52
C PRO A 327 10.52 6.55 -23.57
N ILE A 328 9.27 6.74 -23.17
CA ILE A 328 8.11 6.60 -24.07
C ILE A 328 8.18 7.57 -25.26
N ASP A 329 8.73 8.78 -25.07
CA ASP A 329 8.89 9.76 -26.15
C ASP A 329 9.86 9.27 -27.22
N TRP A 330 10.85 8.44 -26.85
CA TRP A 330 11.78 7.85 -27.80
C TRP A 330 11.12 6.74 -28.62
N LEU A 331 10.27 5.92 -27.99
CA LEU A 331 9.47 4.91 -28.67
C LEU A 331 8.54 5.55 -29.69
N ALA A 332 7.80 6.57 -29.28
CA ALA A 332 6.89 7.32 -30.15
C ALA A 332 7.64 7.95 -31.33
N SER A 333 8.79 8.59 -31.06
CA SER A 333 9.60 9.22 -32.10
C SER A 333 10.27 8.22 -33.05
N ALA A 334 10.42 6.96 -32.65
CA ALA A 334 10.97 5.88 -33.46
C ALA A 334 9.87 5.06 -34.17
N GLY A 335 8.58 5.37 -33.94
CA GLY A 335 7.45 4.64 -34.51
C GLY A 335 7.39 3.19 -34.03
N VAL A 336 7.89 2.91 -32.82
CA VAL A 336 7.93 1.55 -32.27
C VAL A 336 6.55 1.20 -31.68
N PRO A 337 5.88 0.13 -32.16
CA PRO A 337 4.60 -0.29 -31.63
C PRO A 337 4.74 -0.88 -30.22
N ASN A 338 3.65 -0.92 -29.45
CA ASN A 338 3.67 -1.47 -28.09
C ASN A 338 3.96 -2.98 -28.08
N GLU A 339 3.55 -3.66 -29.15
CA GLU A 339 3.71 -5.09 -29.38
C GLU A 339 5.15 -5.48 -29.76
N ALA A 340 6.01 -4.50 -30.06
CA ALA A 340 7.41 -4.76 -30.37
C ALA A 340 8.09 -5.45 -29.19
N SER A 341 8.91 -6.46 -29.47
CA SER A 341 9.71 -7.14 -28.44
C SER A 341 10.73 -6.18 -27.82
N ALA A 342 11.24 -6.54 -26.63
CA ALA A 342 12.31 -5.81 -25.98
C ALA A 342 13.55 -5.63 -26.90
N GLU A 343 13.87 -6.64 -27.71
CA GLU A 343 14.98 -6.63 -28.67
C GLU A 343 14.73 -5.67 -29.82
N GLU A 344 13.53 -5.68 -30.40
CA GLU A 344 13.12 -4.75 -31.46
C GLU A 344 13.14 -3.30 -30.96
N VAL A 345 12.64 -3.07 -29.74
CA VAL A 345 12.69 -1.76 -29.08
C VAL A 345 14.14 -1.29 -28.94
N ALA A 346 15.02 -2.13 -28.40
CA ALA A 346 16.43 -1.79 -28.23
C ALA A 346 17.10 -1.51 -29.59
N GLN A 347 16.87 -2.35 -30.60
CA GLN A 347 17.41 -2.14 -31.95
C GLN A 347 16.93 -0.84 -32.60
N ALA A 348 15.64 -0.53 -32.50
CA ALA A 348 15.06 0.68 -33.08
C ALA A 348 15.63 1.95 -32.45
N VAL A 349 15.83 1.96 -31.12
CA VAL A 349 16.34 3.12 -30.39
C VAL A 349 17.86 3.23 -30.47
N GLY A 350 18.59 2.12 -30.42
CA GLY A 350 20.04 2.06 -30.52
C GLY A 350 20.63 2.54 -31.85
N ARG A 351 19.86 2.45 -32.93
CA ARG A 351 20.24 2.97 -34.25
C ARG A 351 20.24 4.50 -34.30
N ARG A 352 19.79 5.20 -33.26
CA ARG A 352 19.92 6.67 -33.19
C ARG A 352 21.37 7.03 -32.87
N PRO A 353 22.06 7.82 -33.72
CA PRO A 353 23.35 8.38 -33.35
C PRO A 353 23.14 9.25 -32.10
N ILE A 354 24.02 9.10 -31.11
CA ILE A 354 24.13 9.98 -29.95
C ILE A 354 24.42 11.40 -30.46
N ARG A 355 23.39 12.16 -30.85
CA ARG A 355 23.50 13.57 -31.21
C ARG A 355 22.56 14.37 -30.31
N ALA A 356 23.16 15.34 -29.62
CA ALA A 356 22.60 16.35 -28.72
C ALA A 356 22.41 15.98 -27.24
N ARG A 357 23.45 15.46 -26.57
CA ARG A 357 23.82 16.05 -25.27
C ARG A 357 24.55 17.36 -25.55
N GLY A 358 23.80 18.44 -25.76
CA GLY A 358 24.38 19.73 -26.13
C GLY A 358 23.34 20.84 -26.13
N GLN A 359 23.06 21.39 -24.94
CA GLN A 359 23.00 22.82 -24.63
C GLN A 359 22.52 23.00 -23.18
N HIS A 360 23.39 22.70 -22.22
CA HIS A 360 23.33 23.46 -20.97
C HIS A 360 23.74 24.89 -21.34
N ARG A 361 22.77 25.81 -21.37
CA ARG A 361 23.08 27.24 -21.28
C ARG A 361 23.94 27.44 -20.03
N PRO A 362 25.13 28.05 -20.13
CA PRO A 362 25.90 28.37 -18.94
C PRO A 362 25.07 29.34 -18.11
N ILE A 363 24.76 28.95 -16.87
CA ILE A 363 24.20 29.84 -15.87
C ILE A 363 25.24 30.96 -15.69
N ARG A 364 24.92 32.17 -16.15
CA ARG A 364 25.70 33.37 -15.84
C ARG A 364 25.78 33.47 -14.32
N ARG A 365 26.96 33.22 -13.76
CA ARG A 365 27.27 33.56 -12.37
C ARG A 365 27.05 35.07 -12.22
N ARG A 366 26.12 35.48 -11.36
CA ARG A 366 26.06 36.86 -10.89
C ARG A 366 27.36 37.17 -10.14
N PRO A 367 28.00 38.33 -10.34
CA PRO A 367 29.13 38.75 -9.51
C PRO A 367 28.68 38.86 -8.05
N ARG A 368 29.53 38.45 -7.12
CA ARG A 368 29.39 38.78 -5.70
C ARG A 368 29.58 40.30 -5.54
N PRO A 369 28.81 40.98 -4.68
CA PRO A 369 29.15 42.34 -4.30
C PRO A 369 30.46 42.34 -3.50
N GLU A 370 31.38 43.20 -3.92
CA GLU A 370 32.55 43.61 -3.16
C GLU A 370 32.09 44.25 -1.85
N THR A 371 32.66 43.80 -0.74
CA THR A 371 32.59 44.48 0.55
C THR A 371 33.70 45.53 0.54
N ASP A 372 33.31 46.79 0.43
CA ASP A 372 34.16 47.93 0.78
C ASP A 372 34.02 48.22 2.28
N GLU A 373 35.19 48.33 2.91
CA GLU A 373 35.57 48.94 4.21
C GLU A 373 34.89 48.49 5.51
#